data_AF-A0A1N7HDA9-F1
#
_entry.id   AF-A0A1N7HDA9-F1
#
_cell.length_a   1.000
_cell.length_b   1.000
_cell.length_c   1.000
_cell.angle_alpha   90.00
_cell.angle_beta   90.00
_cell.angle_gamma   90.00
#
_symmetry.space_group_name_H-M   'P 1'
#
loop_
_entity.id
_entity.type
_entity.pdbx_description
1 polymer ?
#
loop_
_entity_poly.entity_id
_entity_poly.type
_entity_poly.pdbx_seq_one_letter_code
_entity_poly.pdbx_strand_id
1 'polypeptide(L)'
;MTELGQAQAAATGRALAARCDRIDAAISGDLARQRETLTTVLDVVAHEVVARTDPRWNEYDINTILSEHEQHVAGGGRELQRSLDTALSEWITEVRAPSGRESYGDYRRRCAEALDTVRGLAGPGQTAVVVSSAGTITQIVAQLWGVSGPRWQIMSRTMINASVTKLIVGRGGVSVVSVNEHAHLESLDPDGSLMTFR
;
A
#
# COMPACT_ATOMS: atom_id res chain seq x y z
N MET A 1 8.92 9.98 -9.05
CA MET A 1 8.06 10.59 -8.00
C MET A 1 7.86 12.06 -8.34
N THR A 2 6.76 12.70 -7.92
CA THR A 2 6.55 14.15 -8.11
C THR A 2 7.19 14.95 -6.97
N GLU A 3 7.35 16.27 -7.14
CA GLU A 3 7.83 17.16 -6.06
C GLU A 3 6.93 17.10 -4.82
N LEU A 4 5.61 17.11 -5.03
CA LEU A 4 4.64 16.89 -3.95
C LEU A 4 4.85 15.54 -3.26
N GLY A 5 5.05 14.46 -4.03
CA GLY A 5 5.30 13.14 -3.47
C GLY A 5 6.59 13.08 -2.65
N GLN A 6 7.64 13.78 -3.07
CA GLN A 6 8.88 13.94 -2.30
C GLN A 6 8.62 14.67 -0.98
N ALA A 7 7.89 15.79 -1.01
CA ALA A 7 7.55 16.55 0.19
C ALA A 7 6.70 15.72 1.18
N GLN A 8 5.73 14.96 0.66
CA GLN A 8 4.89 14.04 1.44
C GLN A 8 5.71 12.90 2.06
N ALA A 9 6.63 12.29 1.31
CA ALA A 9 7.53 11.26 1.84
C ALA A 9 8.44 11.81 2.94
N ALA A 10 9.01 13.01 2.76
CA ALA A 10 9.84 13.65 3.77
C ALA A 10 9.04 14.01 5.04
N ALA A 11 7.80 14.49 4.91
CA ALA A 11 6.91 14.72 6.03
C ALA A 11 6.56 13.42 6.77
N THR A 12 6.38 12.32 6.03
CA THR A 12 6.17 10.99 6.61
C THR A 12 7.40 10.53 7.39
N GLY A 13 8.61 10.73 6.87
CA GLY A 13 9.85 10.48 7.61
C GLY A 13 9.91 11.24 8.93
N ARG A 14 9.60 12.55 8.93
CA ARG A 14 9.53 13.35 10.17
C ARG A 14 8.49 12.83 11.16
N ALA A 15 7.32 12.44 10.66
CA ALA A 15 6.26 11.88 11.49
C ALA A 15 6.67 10.55 12.13
N LEU A 16 7.39 9.69 11.39
CA LEU A 16 7.91 8.42 11.92
C LEU A 16 9.01 8.64 12.96
N ALA A 17 9.91 9.61 12.75
CA ALA A 17 10.95 9.97 13.72
C ALA A 17 10.38 10.42 15.07
N ALA A 18 9.19 11.05 15.07
CA ALA A 18 8.49 11.43 16.29
C ALA A 18 7.73 10.28 16.98
N ARG A 19 7.57 9.12 16.31
CA ARG A 19 6.74 7.99 16.77
C ARG A 19 7.54 6.73 17.08
N CYS A 20 8.76 6.63 16.56
CA CYS A 20 9.60 5.45 16.62
C CYS A 20 11.00 5.85 17.10
N ASP A 21 11.46 5.24 18.18
CA ASP A 21 12.82 5.47 18.70
C ASP A 21 13.90 4.92 17.76
N ARG A 22 13.57 3.87 17.01
CA ARG A 22 14.45 3.20 16.05
C ARG A 22 13.64 2.52 14.96
N ILE A 23 14.23 2.40 13.76
CA ILE A 23 13.78 1.51 12.70
C ILE A 23 14.82 0.38 12.56
N ASP A 24 14.38 -0.86 12.67
CA ASP A 24 15.22 -2.06 12.59
C ASP A 24 15.23 -2.68 11.19
N ALA A 25 14.17 -2.46 10.43
CA ALA A 25 14.03 -2.98 9.08
C ALA A 25 13.23 -2.02 8.19
N ALA A 26 13.64 -1.92 6.93
CA ALA A 26 12.99 -1.09 5.93
C ALA A 26 12.76 -1.89 4.66
N ILE A 27 11.52 -1.98 4.19
CA ILE A 27 11.13 -2.78 3.04
C ILE A 27 10.27 -1.94 2.08
N SER A 28 10.47 -2.09 0.78
CA SER A 28 9.53 -1.59 -0.23
C SER A 28 9.23 -2.66 -1.27
N GLY A 29 8.16 -2.47 -2.04
CA GLY A 29 8.06 -3.13 -3.34
C GLY A 29 9.12 -2.61 -4.33
N ASP A 30 9.14 -3.17 -5.52
CA ASP A 30 10.13 -2.85 -6.56
C ASP A 30 9.65 -1.77 -7.55
N LEU A 31 8.49 -1.16 -7.30
CA LEU A 31 8.02 -0.07 -8.13
C LEU A 31 8.83 1.18 -7.82
N ALA A 32 9.20 1.94 -8.86
CA ALA A 32 10.08 3.11 -8.73
C ALA A 32 9.60 4.07 -7.63
N ARG A 33 8.29 4.41 -7.63
CA ARG A 33 7.70 5.29 -6.63
C ARG A 33 7.74 4.72 -5.20
N GLN A 34 7.68 3.41 -5.02
CA GLN A 34 7.75 2.77 -3.70
C GLN A 34 9.18 2.83 -3.16
N ARG A 35 10.18 2.51 -4.00
CA ARG A 35 11.60 2.64 -3.63
C ARG A 35 11.97 4.09 -3.32
N GLU A 36 11.61 5.02 -4.21
CA GLU A 36 11.88 6.45 -4.04
C GLU A 36 11.25 6.99 -2.75
N THR A 37 10.00 6.61 -2.44
CA THR A 37 9.34 7.00 -1.19
C THR A 37 10.07 6.45 0.04
N LEU A 38 10.49 5.18 0.02
CA LEU A 38 11.23 4.59 1.12
C LEU A 38 12.58 5.28 1.34
N THR A 39 13.34 5.52 0.26
CA THR A 39 14.61 6.25 0.34
C THR A 39 14.41 7.61 1.00
N THR A 40 13.45 8.41 0.51
CA THR A 40 13.18 9.74 1.09
C THR A 40 12.72 9.68 2.54
N VAL A 41 11.96 8.65 2.94
CA VAL A 41 11.60 8.45 4.34
C VAL A 41 12.85 8.19 5.18
N LEU A 42 13.69 7.23 4.78
CA LEU A 42 14.88 6.82 5.53
C LEU A 42 15.93 7.93 5.66
N ASP A 43 16.09 8.76 4.63
CA ASP A 43 16.98 9.94 4.67
C ASP A 43 16.63 10.90 5.84
N VAL A 44 15.39 10.86 6.34
CA VAL A 44 14.92 11.68 7.45
C VAL A 44 14.96 10.96 8.79
N VAL A 45 14.57 9.68 8.85
CA VAL A 45 14.33 8.98 10.13
C VAL A 45 15.42 7.97 10.52
N ALA A 46 16.12 7.38 9.55
CA ALA A 46 17.06 6.28 9.82
C ALA A 46 18.00 6.03 8.62
N HIS A 47 18.89 6.99 8.33
CA HIS A 47 19.80 6.97 7.18
C HIS A 47 20.75 5.75 7.14
N GLU A 48 21.00 5.13 8.30
CA GLU A 48 21.85 3.95 8.45
C GLU A 48 21.15 2.63 8.11
N VAL A 49 19.81 2.62 8.00
CA VAL A 49 19.03 1.41 7.74
C VAL A 49 19.06 1.10 6.24
N VAL A 50 19.47 -0.13 5.90
CA VAL A 50 19.51 -0.60 4.51
C VAL A 50 18.10 -0.98 4.04
N ALA A 51 17.61 -0.27 3.01
CA ALA A 51 16.35 -0.60 2.35
C ALA A 51 16.42 -1.95 1.62
N ARG A 52 15.42 -2.80 1.84
CA ARG A 52 15.25 -4.09 1.15
C ARG A 52 14.09 -4.00 0.17
N THR A 53 14.25 -4.62 -0.99
CA THR A 53 13.17 -4.73 -1.97
C THR A 53 12.55 -6.11 -1.90
N ASP A 54 11.21 -6.16 -1.87
CA ASP A 54 10.43 -7.39 -1.93
C ASP A 54 9.20 -7.14 -2.82
N PRO A 55 9.18 -7.67 -4.07
CA PRO A 55 8.11 -7.46 -5.04
C PRO A 55 6.72 -7.89 -4.54
N ARG A 56 6.64 -8.68 -3.46
CA ARG A 56 5.35 -9.04 -2.86
C ARG A 56 4.61 -7.85 -2.27
N TRP A 57 5.29 -6.71 -2.07
CA TRP A 57 4.69 -5.43 -1.70
C TRP A 57 4.21 -4.57 -2.88
N ASN A 58 4.32 -5.08 -4.12
CA ASN A 58 3.79 -4.38 -5.28
C ASN A 58 2.26 -4.38 -5.26
N GLU A 59 1.68 -3.36 -5.90
CA GLU A 59 0.25 -3.32 -6.22
C GLU A 59 -0.14 -4.44 -7.20
N TYR A 60 -1.44 -4.70 -7.31
CA TYR A 60 -1.97 -5.56 -8.36
C TYR A 60 -1.79 -4.87 -9.72
N ASP A 61 -1.56 -5.67 -10.78
CA ASP A 61 -1.37 -5.11 -12.11
C ASP A 61 -2.72 -4.79 -12.76
N ILE A 62 -3.09 -3.51 -12.68
CA ILE A 62 -4.34 -3.01 -13.23
C ILE A 62 -4.41 -3.08 -14.76
N ASN A 63 -3.26 -3.03 -15.45
CA ASN A 63 -3.25 -3.12 -16.92
C ASN A 63 -3.55 -4.54 -17.36
N THR A 64 -2.98 -5.51 -16.64
CA THR A 64 -3.31 -6.92 -16.80
C THR A 64 -4.80 -7.12 -16.56
N ILE A 65 -5.36 -6.67 -15.43
CA ILE A 65 -6.79 -6.76 -15.16
C ILE A 65 -7.62 -6.12 -16.28
N LEU A 66 -7.31 -4.88 -16.69
CA LEU A 66 -8.07 -4.19 -17.75
C LEU A 66 -8.04 -4.89 -19.11
N SER A 67 -6.90 -5.43 -19.52
CA SER A 67 -6.75 -6.12 -20.81
C SER A 67 -7.65 -7.37 -20.94
N GLU A 68 -8.16 -7.92 -19.83
CA GLU A 68 -9.17 -8.99 -19.85
C GLU A 68 -10.57 -8.47 -20.20
N HIS A 69 -10.84 -7.19 -19.95
CA HIS A 69 -12.13 -6.55 -20.20
C HIS A 69 -12.08 -5.56 -21.38
N GLU A 70 -11.02 -5.62 -22.19
CA GLU A 70 -10.71 -4.71 -23.31
C GLU A 70 -11.75 -4.71 -24.46
N GLN A 71 -12.87 -5.42 -24.34
CA GLN A 71 -13.94 -5.33 -25.33
C GLN A 71 -14.70 -3.99 -25.33
N HIS A 72 -14.50 -3.05 -24.38
CA HIS A 72 -15.41 -1.88 -24.27
C HIS A 72 -14.85 -0.49 -23.89
N VAL A 73 -13.54 -0.22 -23.93
CA VAL A 73 -13.05 1.13 -23.54
C VAL A 73 -12.90 2.08 -24.74
N ALA A 74 -14.02 2.65 -25.21
CA ALA A 74 -14.03 3.85 -26.02
C ALA A 74 -14.68 4.97 -25.19
N GLY A 75 -13.88 5.88 -24.62
CA GLY A 75 -14.45 6.91 -23.73
C GLY A 75 -13.48 7.68 -22.84
N GLY A 76 -13.93 8.84 -22.36
CA GLY A 76 -13.17 9.71 -21.44
C GLY A 76 -13.14 9.22 -19.98
N GLY A 77 -12.62 10.04 -19.06
CA GLY A 77 -12.27 9.62 -17.69
C GLY A 77 -13.36 8.93 -16.85
N ARG A 78 -14.64 9.31 -17.00
CA ARG A 78 -15.76 8.66 -16.27
C ARG A 78 -16.11 7.27 -16.81
N GLU A 79 -15.89 7.02 -18.09
CA GLU A 79 -16.13 5.72 -18.70
C GLU A 79 -14.98 4.77 -18.38
N LEU A 80 -13.75 5.27 -18.45
CA LEU A 80 -12.56 4.54 -18.00
C LEU A 80 -12.68 4.12 -16.52
N GLN A 81 -13.12 5.02 -15.63
CA GLN A 81 -13.31 4.68 -14.22
C GLN A 81 -14.36 3.59 -14.00
N ARG A 82 -15.48 3.63 -14.73
CA ARG A 82 -16.49 2.56 -14.66
C ARG A 82 -15.94 1.22 -15.15
N SER A 83 -15.19 1.22 -16.26
CA SER A 83 -14.54 0.02 -16.77
C SER A 83 -13.53 -0.56 -15.79
N LEU A 84 -12.72 0.29 -15.15
CA LEU A 84 -11.79 -0.10 -14.08
C LEU A 84 -12.52 -0.76 -12.91
N ASP A 85 -13.65 -0.17 -12.49
CA ASP A 85 -14.44 -0.66 -11.35
C ASP A 85 -15.07 -2.03 -11.64
N THR A 86 -15.60 -2.20 -12.85
CA THR A 86 -16.16 -3.47 -13.33
C THR A 86 -15.08 -4.54 -13.43
N ALA A 87 -13.97 -4.24 -14.10
CA ALA A 87 -12.85 -5.16 -14.28
C ALA A 87 -12.29 -5.66 -12.93
N LEU A 88 -12.09 -4.73 -12.00
CA LEU A 88 -11.60 -5.08 -10.67
C LEU A 88 -12.63 -5.91 -9.88
N SER A 89 -13.93 -5.61 -10.03
CA SER A 89 -15.00 -6.38 -9.39
C SER A 89 -15.06 -7.81 -9.92
N GLU A 90 -14.91 -7.99 -11.23
CA GLU A 90 -14.88 -9.30 -11.88
C GLU A 90 -13.67 -10.10 -11.40
N TRP A 91 -12.46 -9.54 -11.49
CA TRP A 91 -11.22 -10.15 -11.00
C TRP A 91 -11.29 -10.58 -9.52
N ILE A 92 -11.93 -9.79 -8.65
CA ILE A 92 -12.13 -10.13 -7.22
C ILE A 92 -13.01 -11.38 -7.05
N THR A 93 -13.98 -11.58 -7.94
CA THR A 93 -14.93 -12.70 -7.87
C THR A 93 -14.47 -13.94 -8.63
N GLU A 94 -13.45 -13.83 -9.46
CA GLU A 94 -12.89 -14.95 -10.22
C GLU A 94 -12.23 -15.99 -9.31
N VAL A 95 -12.60 -17.25 -9.51
CA VAL A 95 -12.10 -18.39 -8.73
C VAL A 95 -10.72 -18.85 -9.21
N ARG A 96 -10.35 -18.55 -10.46
CA ARG A 96 -9.07 -18.94 -11.06
C ARG A 96 -8.50 -17.82 -11.91
N ALA A 97 -7.18 -17.67 -11.86
CA ALA A 97 -6.46 -16.78 -12.75
C ALA A 97 -6.71 -17.17 -14.23
N PRO A 98 -6.99 -16.20 -15.10
CA PRO A 98 -6.73 -16.35 -16.52
C PRO A 98 -5.25 -16.74 -16.74
N SER A 99 -5.00 -17.60 -17.73
CA SER A 99 -3.70 -18.24 -17.93
C SER A 99 -2.54 -17.24 -17.94
N GLY A 100 -1.57 -17.43 -17.03
CA GLY A 100 -0.32 -16.67 -16.96
C GLY A 100 -0.36 -15.38 -16.14
N ARG A 101 -1.43 -15.13 -15.38
CA ARG A 101 -1.66 -13.87 -14.64
C ARG A 101 -1.97 -14.11 -13.17
N GLU A 102 -1.90 -13.07 -12.34
CA GLU A 102 -2.17 -13.17 -10.89
C GLU A 102 -3.68 -13.15 -10.62
N SER A 103 -4.23 -14.19 -9.99
CA SER A 103 -5.62 -14.15 -9.50
C SER A 103 -5.74 -13.29 -8.23
N TYR A 104 -6.96 -12.87 -7.90
CA TYR A 104 -7.21 -12.21 -6.60
C TYR A 104 -6.80 -13.09 -5.41
N GLY A 105 -7.00 -14.41 -5.51
CA GLY A 105 -6.55 -15.38 -4.51
C GLY A 105 -5.02 -15.41 -4.34
N ASP A 106 -4.28 -15.34 -5.45
CA ASP A 106 -2.82 -15.30 -5.45
C ASP A 106 -2.30 -13.97 -4.89
N TYR A 107 -2.92 -12.85 -5.28
CA TYR A 107 -2.62 -11.52 -4.75
C TYR A 107 -2.80 -11.46 -3.23
N ARG A 108 -3.93 -11.98 -2.71
CA ARG A 108 -4.20 -12.09 -1.27
C ARG A 108 -3.13 -12.90 -0.56
N ARG A 109 -2.79 -14.07 -1.11
CA ARG A 109 -1.78 -14.98 -0.57
C ARG A 109 -0.41 -14.31 -0.53
N ARG A 110 0.01 -13.67 -1.63
CA ARG A 110 1.25 -12.89 -1.72
C ARG A 110 1.33 -11.79 -0.66
N CYS A 111 0.23 -11.04 -0.45
CA CYS A 111 0.16 -10.01 0.59
C CYS A 111 0.32 -10.60 2.01
N ALA A 112 -0.28 -11.76 2.27
CA ALA A 112 -0.17 -12.44 3.56
C ALA A 112 1.25 -12.95 3.81
N GLU A 113 1.90 -13.54 2.81
CA GLU A 113 3.29 -14.02 2.88
C GLU A 113 4.29 -12.86 3.08
N ALA A 114 4.03 -11.71 2.45
CA ALA A 114 4.83 -10.50 2.64
C ALA A 114 4.72 -9.98 4.09
N LEU A 115 3.51 -9.92 4.64
CA LEU A 115 3.29 -9.55 6.03
C LEU A 115 4.00 -10.53 6.98
N ASP A 116 3.91 -11.83 6.73
CA ASP A 116 4.53 -12.85 7.58
C ASP A 116 6.06 -12.72 7.63
N THR A 117 6.67 -12.38 6.49
CA THR A 117 8.10 -12.05 6.43
C THR A 117 8.45 -10.86 7.32
N VAL A 118 7.63 -9.79 7.30
CA VAL A 118 7.86 -8.60 8.13
C VAL A 118 7.64 -8.87 9.61
N ARG A 119 6.71 -9.77 9.99
CA ARG A 119 6.55 -10.20 11.38
C ARG A 119 7.83 -10.80 11.96
N GLY A 120 8.60 -11.51 11.14
CA GLY A 120 9.90 -12.04 11.54
C GLY A 120 10.98 -10.97 11.73
N LEU A 121 10.82 -9.80 11.12
CA LEU A 121 11.74 -8.65 11.22
C LEU A 121 11.34 -7.65 12.30
N ALA A 122 10.05 -7.59 12.66
CA ALA A 122 9.49 -6.77 13.72
C ALA A 122 9.32 -7.58 15.02
N GLY A 123 10.42 -8.18 15.51
CA GLY A 123 10.45 -8.90 16.78
C GLY A 123 10.17 -8.01 17.99
N PRO A 124 10.18 -8.55 19.23
CA PRO A 124 9.88 -7.79 20.43
C PRO A 124 10.71 -6.51 20.55
N GLY A 125 10.04 -5.36 20.58
CA GLY A 125 10.68 -4.04 20.67
C GLY A 125 11.31 -3.53 19.37
N GLN A 126 11.16 -4.25 18.27
CA GLN A 126 11.68 -3.85 16.97
C GLN A 126 10.60 -3.20 16.10
N THR A 127 11.03 -2.27 15.25
CA THR A 127 10.14 -1.57 14.32
C THR A 127 10.56 -1.84 12.88
N ALA A 128 9.62 -2.30 12.06
CA ALA A 128 9.80 -2.38 10.62
C ALA A 128 8.95 -1.31 9.92
N VAL A 129 9.54 -0.60 8.95
CA VAL A 129 8.83 0.30 8.04
C VAL A 129 8.69 -0.38 6.69
N VAL A 130 7.47 -0.35 6.16
CA VAL A 130 7.16 -0.90 4.85
C VAL A 130 6.50 0.16 3.98
N VAL A 131 7.02 0.36 2.78
CA VAL A 131 6.42 1.24 1.76
C VAL A 131 5.80 0.40 0.65
N SER A 132 4.50 0.60 0.45
CA SER A 132 3.69 -0.15 -0.50
C SER A 132 2.59 0.72 -1.12
N SER A 133 1.62 0.11 -1.78
CA SER A 133 0.47 0.78 -2.41
C SER A 133 -0.78 0.73 -1.53
N ALA A 134 -1.73 1.62 -1.81
CA ALA A 134 -3.05 1.62 -1.17
C ALA A 134 -3.74 0.25 -1.26
N GLY A 135 -3.74 -0.37 -2.44
CA GLY A 135 -4.33 -1.69 -2.66
C GLY A 135 -3.70 -2.76 -1.79
N THR A 136 -2.38 -2.81 -1.69
CA THR A 136 -1.65 -3.83 -0.91
C THR A 136 -1.81 -3.63 0.60
N ILE A 137 -1.69 -2.38 1.06
CA ILE A 137 -1.85 -2.03 2.49
C ILE A 137 -3.26 -2.38 2.95
N THR A 138 -4.27 -1.93 2.21
CA THR A 138 -5.68 -2.23 2.56
C THR A 138 -6.02 -3.70 2.37
N GLN A 139 -5.36 -4.43 1.47
CA GLN A 139 -5.56 -5.86 1.33
C GLN A 139 -5.07 -6.62 2.58
N ILE A 140 -3.97 -6.17 3.20
CA ILE A 140 -3.51 -6.71 4.48
C ILE A 140 -4.52 -6.41 5.59
N VAL A 141 -4.95 -5.16 5.72
CA VAL A 141 -5.96 -4.76 6.71
C VAL A 141 -7.26 -5.55 6.53
N ALA A 142 -7.72 -5.71 5.29
CA ALA A 142 -8.92 -6.47 4.96
C ALA A 142 -8.81 -7.94 5.43
N GLN A 143 -7.64 -8.57 5.26
CA GLN A 143 -7.41 -9.93 5.73
C GLN A 143 -7.43 -10.03 7.26
N LEU A 144 -6.84 -9.04 7.95
CA LEU A 144 -6.83 -9.01 9.42
C LEU A 144 -8.23 -8.76 10.02
N TRP A 145 -9.10 -8.04 9.32
CA TRP A 145 -10.46 -7.72 9.77
C TRP A 145 -11.56 -8.62 9.17
N GLY A 146 -11.20 -9.59 8.34
CA GLY A 146 -12.20 -10.44 7.67
C GLY A 146 -13.10 -9.68 6.67
N VAL A 147 -12.58 -8.60 6.09
CA VAL A 147 -13.29 -7.82 5.06
C VAL A 147 -13.26 -8.57 3.73
N SER A 148 -14.41 -8.66 3.06
CA SER A 148 -14.53 -9.30 1.75
C SER A 148 -13.87 -8.48 0.63
N GLY A 149 -13.50 -9.15 -0.46
CA GLY A 149 -12.87 -8.49 -1.62
C GLY A 149 -13.65 -7.27 -2.17
N PRO A 150 -14.98 -7.37 -2.39
CA PRO A 150 -15.75 -6.22 -2.86
C PRO A 150 -15.71 -5.01 -1.90
N ARG A 151 -15.62 -5.25 -0.58
CA ARG A 151 -15.49 -4.18 0.41
C ARG A 151 -14.06 -3.65 0.50
N TRP A 152 -13.05 -4.50 0.28
CA TRP A 152 -11.65 -4.09 0.18
C TRP A 152 -11.44 -3.03 -0.92
N GLN A 153 -12.05 -3.19 -2.10
CA GLN A 153 -11.97 -2.21 -3.18
C GLN A 153 -12.51 -0.82 -2.78
N ILE A 154 -13.55 -0.78 -1.94
CA ILE A 154 -14.09 0.48 -1.41
C ILE A 154 -13.08 1.11 -0.45
N MET A 155 -12.48 0.30 0.43
CA MET A 155 -11.47 0.76 1.39
C MET A 155 -10.23 1.33 0.69
N SER A 156 -9.69 0.65 -0.33
CA SER A 156 -8.45 1.04 -0.99
C SER A 156 -8.49 2.45 -1.58
N ARG A 157 -9.67 2.88 -2.07
CA ARG A 157 -9.90 4.21 -2.68
C ARG A 157 -9.85 5.38 -1.70
N THR A 158 -9.94 5.10 -0.41
CA THR A 158 -9.93 6.14 0.62
C THR A 158 -8.52 6.50 1.09
N MET A 159 -7.52 5.74 0.65
CA MET A 159 -6.13 5.91 1.08
C MET A 159 -5.53 7.18 0.51
N ILE A 160 -4.90 7.98 1.38
CA ILE A 160 -4.13 9.16 1.00
C ILE A 160 -2.69 8.73 0.69
N ASN A 161 -2.08 9.33 -0.34
CA ASN A 161 -0.66 9.14 -0.64
C ASN A 161 0.20 9.51 0.57
N ALA A 162 1.19 8.67 0.88
CA ALA A 162 2.07 8.82 2.04
C ALA A 162 1.35 8.81 3.42
N SER A 163 0.12 8.27 3.48
CA SER A 163 -0.50 7.91 4.75
C SER A 163 0.21 6.73 5.43
N VAL A 164 0.02 6.62 6.74
CA VAL A 164 0.62 5.58 7.58
C VAL A 164 -0.46 4.65 8.12
N THR A 165 -0.21 3.34 8.06
CA THR A 165 -1.01 2.32 8.74
C THR A 165 -0.14 1.65 9.79
N LYS A 166 -0.58 1.64 11.05
CA LYS A 166 0.17 1.06 12.16
C LYS A 166 -0.36 -0.31 12.54
N LEU A 167 0.54 -1.29 12.55
CA LEU A 167 0.28 -2.64 13.01
C LEU A 167 1.12 -2.93 14.26
N ILE A 168 0.59 -3.72 15.19
CA ILE A 168 1.36 -4.31 16.29
C ILE A 168 1.47 -5.81 16.05
N VAL A 169 2.70 -6.32 16.05
CA VAL A 169 3.01 -7.75 15.97
C VAL A 169 3.28 -8.27 17.37
N GLY A 170 2.53 -9.29 17.78
CA GLY A 170 2.69 -9.94 19.08
C GLY A 170 2.57 -11.45 19.00
N ARG A 171 2.67 -12.12 20.16
CA ARG A 171 2.53 -13.59 20.26
C ARG A 171 1.19 -14.10 19.75
N GLY A 172 0.12 -13.31 19.91
CA GLY A 172 -1.24 -13.65 19.48
C GLY A 172 -1.57 -13.32 18.02
N GLY A 173 -0.61 -12.79 17.24
CA GLY A 173 -0.84 -12.39 15.84
C GLY A 173 -0.54 -10.92 15.58
N VAL A 174 -1.20 -10.36 14.56
CA VAL A 174 -1.03 -8.97 14.13
C VAL A 174 -2.34 -8.21 14.38
N SER A 175 -2.24 -7.08 15.06
CA SER A 175 -3.37 -6.19 15.32
C SER A 175 -3.22 -4.89 14.56
N VAL A 176 -4.30 -4.44 13.92
CA VAL A 176 -4.37 -3.10 13.32
C VAL A 176 -4.64 -2.08 14.40
N VAL A 177 -3.77 -1.08 14.54
CA VAL A 177 -3.91 0.02 15.52
C VAL A 177 -4.54 1.24 14.86
N SER A 178 -4.11 1.54 13.64
CA SER A 178 -4.61 2.67 12.87
C SER A 178 -4.41 2.41 11.38
N VAL A 179 -5.26 3.05 10.57
CA VAL A 179 -5.26 2.93 9.11
C VAL A 179 -5.35 4.32 8.53
N ASN A 180 -4.59 4.57 7.46
CA ASN A 180 -4.67 5.79 6.68
C ASN A 180 -4.43 7.07 7.51
N GLU A 181 -3.51 7.04 8.48
CA GLU A 181 -3.12 8.25 9.21
C GLU A 181 -2.42 9.24 8.28
N HIS A 182 -2.92 10.45 8.16
CA HIS A 182 -2.39 11.47 7.24
C HIS A 182 -2.33 12.88 7.85
N ALA A 183 -2.56 13.02 9.16
CA ALA A 183 -2.52 14.32 9.84
C ALA A 183 -1.16 15.04 9.68
N HIS A 184 -0.06 14.29 9.52
CA HIS A 184 1.28 14.86 9.27
C HIS A 184 1.42 15.55 7.90
N LEU A 185 0.45 15.36 7.00
CA LEU A 185 0.42 15.94 5.66
C LEU A 185 -0.40 17.23 5.60
N GLU A 186 -1.22 17.54 6.61
CA GLU A 186 -2.13 18.71 6.59
C GLU A 186 -1.39 20.02 6.36
N SER A 187 -0.19 20.17 6.91
CA SER A 187 0.63 21.38 6.72
C SER A 187 1.16 21.55 5.30
N LEU A 188 1.21 20.47 4.52
CA LEU A 188 1.57 20.54 3.10
C LEU A 188 0.38 20.95 2.25
N ASP A 189 -0.84 20.79 2.74
CA ASP A 189 -2.11 21.01 2.03
C ASP A 189 -3.01 22.07 2.69
N PRO A 190 -2.57 23.33 2.79
CA PRO A 190 -3.32 24.39 3.46
C PRO A 190 -4.70 24.65 2.83
N ASP A 191 -4.89 24.29 1.56
CA ASP A 191 -6.13 24.50 0.80
C ASP A 191 -6.93 23.21 0.56
N GLY A 192 -6.50 22.06 1.12
CA GLY A 192 -7.21 20.77 1.02
C GLY A 192 -7.22 20.12 -0.38
N SER A 193 -6.37 20.57 -1.29
CA SER A 193 -6.31 20.16 -2.70
C SER A 193 -5.27 19.06 -2.99
N LEU A 194 -4.37 18.78 -2.05
CA LEU A 194 -3.24 17.88 -2.19
C LEU A 194 -3.48 16.50 -1.54
N MET A 195 -4.50 16.38 -0.67
CA MET A 195 -5.08 15.12 -0.23
C MET A 195 -5.84 14.44 -1.39
N THR A 196 -5.07 13.98 -2.37
CA THR A 196 -5.59 13.26 -3.52
C THR A 196 -5.81 11.79 -3.16
N PHE A 197 -7.04 11.33 -3.38
CA PHE A 197 -7.39 9.91 -3.39
C PHE A 197 -6.88 9.30 -4.71
N ARG A 198 -6.38 8.06 -4.66
CA ARG A 198 -6.05 7.27 -5.85
C ARG A 198 -7.02 6.10 -6.01
#